data_AF-A0A1G6Q883-F1
#
_entry.id   AF-A0A1G6Q883-F1
#
_cell.length_a   1.000
_cell.length_b   1.000
_cell.length_c   1.000
_cell.angle_alpha   90.00
_cell.angle_beta   90.00
_cell.angle_gamma   90.00
#
_symmetry.space_group_name_H-M   'P 1'
#
loop_
_entity.id
_entity.type
_entity.pdbx_description
1 polymer ?
#
loop_
_entity_poly.entity_id
_entity_poly.type
_entity_poly.pdbx_seq_one_letter_code
_entity_poly.pdbx_strand_id
1 'polypeptide(L)'
;MAPRSLPALLLVGLLAVGLSGGGSAPAPATEDGYERVVRPLLVQHGCRPVGFDAVERPRAALVRTPRGRLVLVSAARGRAVYDGRRPGVLVAVCTRQP
;
A
#
# COMPACT_ATOMS: atom_id res chain seq x y z
N MET A 1 -38.74 36.49 -16.30
CA MET A 1 -38.04 35.81 -17.42
C MET A 1 -37.49 34.49 -16.86
N ALA A 2 -38.33 33.46 -16.79
CA ALA A 2 -38.53 32.39 -17.77
C ALA A 2 -37.36 31.38 -17.82
N PRO A 3 -37.56 30.13 -17.31
CA PRO A 3 -36.59 29.03 -17.39
C PRO A 3 -36.57 28.45 -18.80
N ARG A 4 -35.42 27.91 -19.25
CA ARG A 4 -35.35 27.17 -20.51
C ARG A 4 -34.79 25.77 -20.29
N SER A 5 -35.72 24.84 -20.39
CA SER A 5 -35.61 23.39 -20.41
C SER A 5 -34.79 22.88 -21.60
N LEU A 6 -34.23 21.68 -21.40
CA LEU A 6 -33.41 20.87 -22.30
C LEU A 6 -33.91 20.71 -23.75
N PRO A 7 -33.00 20.30 -24.64
CA PRO A 7 -33.27 19.07 -25.39
C PRO A 7 -32.15 18.04 -25.28
N ALA A 8 -32.59 16.80 -25.38
CA ALA A 8 -31.83 15.57 -25.29
C ALA A 8 -31.22 15.15 -26.64
N LEU A 9 -30.21 14.28 -26.53
CA LEU A 9 -29.73 13.27 -27.50
C LEU A 9 -29.11 13.71 -28.84
N LEU A 10 -27.84 13.33 -29.01
CA LEU A 10 -27.26 12.63 -30.18
C LEU A 10 -25.82 12.22 -29.78
N LEU A 11 -25.58 11.01 -29.26
CA LEU A 11 -25.21 9.78 -29.99
C LEU A 11 -24.05 9.93 -31.00
N VAL A 12 -23.15 8.94 -30.95
CA VAL A 12 -22.07 8.57 -31.88
C VAL A 12 -20.66 9.05 -31.51
N GLY A 13 -19.77 8.09 -31.22
CA GLY A 13 -18.34 8.33 -31.18
C GLY A 13 -17.51 7.24 -30.52
N LEU A 14 -17.62 6.00 -30.98
CA LEU A 14 -16.69 4.91 -30.67
C LEU A 14 -15.25 5.36 -31.01
N LEU A 15 -14.40 5.54 -30.01
CA LEU A 15 -12.95 5.53 -30.20
C LEU A 15 -12.35 4.52 -29.22
N ALA A 16 -12.35 3.27 -29.70
CA ALA A 16 -11.39 2.27 -29.27
C ALA A 16 -9.99 2.75 -29.64
N VAL A 17 -9.31 3.43 -28.71
CA VAL A 17 -7.86 3.54 -28.74
C VAL A 17 -7.34 2.72 -27.56
N GLY A 18 -6.84 1.54 -27.90
CA GLY A 18 -6.15 0.68 -26.96
C GLY A 18 -4.94 1.40 -26.38
N LEU A 19 -4.95 1.59 -25.07
CA LEU A 19 -3.71 1.50 -24.32
C LEU A 19 -3.63 0.09 -23.75
N SER A 20 -3.08 -0.79 -24.57
CA SER A 20 -2.37 -2.00 -24.14
C SER A 20 -1.10 -1.57 -23.38
N GLY A 21 -1.29 -0.85 -22.28
CA GLY A 21 -0.29 -0.66 -21.25
C GLY A 21 -0.67 -1.62 -20.14
N GLY A 22 -0.04 -2.80 -20.11
CA GLY A 22 -0.11 -3.73 -18.99
C GLY A 22 0.46 -3.09 -17.72
N GLY A 23 -0.26 -2.13 -17.16
CA GLY A 23 -0.13 -1.75 -15.78
C GLY A 23 -0.82 -2.86 -14.99
N SER A 24 -0.07 -3.89 -14.62
CA SER A 24 -0.50 -4.79 -13.56
C SER A 24 -0.87 -3.92 -12.36
N ALA A 25 -2.17 -3.69 -12.16
CA ALA A 25 -2.67 -3.21 -10.89
C ALA A 25 -2.07 -4.14 -9.83
N PRO A 26 -1.43 -3.62 -8.77
CA PRO A 26 -0.87 -4.49 -7.74
C PRO A 26 -2.02 -5.34 -7.22
N ALA A 27 -1.97 -6.64 -7.51
CA ALA A 27 -2.98 -7.58 -7.05
C ALA A 27 -3.15 -7.37 -5.54
N PRO A 28 -4.39 -7.34 -5.02
CA PRO A 28 -4.59 -7.39 -3.58
C PRO A 28 -3.78 -8.60 -3.10
N ALA A 29 -2.94 -8.40 -2.08
CA ALA A 29 -2.24 -9.52 -1.48
C ALA A 29 -3.33 -10.46 -0.98
N THR A 30 -3.50 -11.59 -1.67
CA THR A 30 -4.44 -12.62 -1.26
C THR A 30 -4.07 -13.02 0.16
N GLU A 31 -5.07 -13.37 0.97
CA GLU A 31 -4.86 -13.76 2.37
C GLU A 31 -3.78 -14.86 2.48
N ASP A 32 -3.71 -15.74 1.48
CA ASP A 32 -2.67 -16.77 1.29
C ASP A 32 -1.25 -16.24 1.07
N GLY A 33 -1.12 -15.09 0.42
CA GLY A 33 0.16 -14.40 0.21
C GLY A 33 0.65 -13.69 1.48
N TYR A 34 -0.29 -13.18 2.28
CA TYR A 34 0.01 -12.62 3.59
C TYR A 34 0.51 -13.72 4.55
N GLU A 35 -0.23 -14.83 4.66
CA GLU A 35 0.10 -15.97 5.49
C GLU A 35 1.46 -16.59 5.15
N ARG A 36 1.76 -16.82 3.86
CA ARG A 36 3.02 -17.47 3.45
C ARG A 36 4.26 -16.59 3.50
N VAL A 37 4.13 -15.28 3.23
CA VAL A 37 5.30 -14.40 3.11
C VAL A 37 5.47 -13.50 4.33
N VAL A 38 4.36 -13.00 4.89
CA VAL A 38 4.39 -12.01 5.96
C VAL A 38 4.52 -12.69 7.31
N ARG A 39 3.75 -13.75 7.56
CA ARG A 39 3.76 -14.45 8.86
C ARG A 39 5.15 -14.97 9.26
N PRO A 40 5.95 -15.59 8.37
CA PRO A 40 7.30 -16.03 8.72
C PRO A 40 8.23 -14.85 9.04
N LEU A 41 8.13 -13.75 8.29
CA LEU A 41 8.92 -12.54 8.54
C LEU A 41 8.53 -11.88 9.87
N LEU A 42 7.23 -11.89 10.20
CA LEU A 42 6.76 -11.39 11.49
C LEU A 42 7.28 -12.24 12.65
N VAL A 43 7.25 -13.57 12.52
CA VAL A 43 7.70 -14.52 13.55
C VAL A 43 9.23 -14.48 13.71
N GLN A 44 9.98 -14.50 12.62
CA GLN A 44 11.45 -14.47 12.63
C GLN A 44 11.99 -13.16 13.23
N HIS A 45 11.45 -12.00 12.82
CA HIS A 45 11.96 -10.70 13.26
C HIS A 45 11.24 -10.10 14.47
N GLY A 46 10.31 -10.85 15.10
CA GLY A 46 9.57 -10.41 16.28
C GLY A 46 8.77 -9.14 16.00
N CYS A 47 8.11 -9.10 14.85
CA CYS A 47 7.34 -7.96 14.40
C CYS A 47 5.92 -8.00 14.93
N ARG A 48 5.40 -6.84 15.32
CA ARG A 48 4.03 -6.65 15.79
C ARG A 48 3.31 -5.67 14.87
N PRO A 49 2.04 -5.90 14.50
CA PRO A 49 1.26 -5.02 13.62
C PRO A 49 0.84 -3.70 14.29
N VAL A 50 1.51 -3.31 15.38
CA VAL A 50 1.25 -2.09 16.13
C VAL A 50 2.03 -0.91 15.53
N GLY A 51 1.58 0.29 15.85
CA GLY A 51 2.32 1.51 15.57
C GLY A 51 3.65 1.59 16.32
N PHE A 52 4.47 2.51 15.85
CA PHE A 52 5.82 2.76 16.34
C PHE A 52 5.86 3.28 17.79
N ASP A 53 4.75 3.77 18.32
CA ASP A 53 4.64 4.33 19.68
C ASP A 53 4.31 3.25 20.73
N ALA A 54 3.88 2.07 20.28
CA ALA A 54 3.62 0.91 21.13
C ALA A 54 4.84 -0.02 21.26
N VAL A 55 5.99 0.35 20.69
CA VAL A 55 7.23 -0.44 20.72
C VAL A 55 8.35 0.41 21.28
N GLU A 56 8.84 0.03 22.46
CA GLU A 56 9.85 0.78 23.21
C GLU A 56 11.20 0.87 22.48
N ARG A 57 11.59 -0.17 21.74
CA ARG A 57 12.85 -0.22 20.97
C ARG A 57 12.68 -0.87 19.60
N PRO A 58 12.17 -0.13 18.60
CA PRO A 58 12.04 -0.63 17.24
C PRO A 58 13.42 -0.72 16.57
N ARG A 59 13.73 -1.87 15.96
CA ARG A 59 14.98 -2.09 15.20
C ARG A 59 14.74 -2.03 13.70
N ALA A 60 13.59 -2.51 13.25
CA ALA A 60 13.18 -2.51 11.86
C ALA A 60 11.67 -2.28 11.73
N ALA A 61 11.20 -2.14 10.50
CA ALA A 61 9.78 -2.03 10.18
C ALA A 61 9.47 -2.74 8.88
N LEU A 62 8.30 -3.38 8.81
CA LEU A 62 7.77 -3.93 7.58
C LEU A 62 6.88 -2.86 6.93
N VAL A 63 7.24 -2.47 5.71
CA VAL A 63 6.53 -1.43 4.95
C VAL A 63 6.00 -2.01 3.65
N ARG A 64 4.75 -1.67 3.31
CA ARG A 64 4.22 -1.85 1.97
C ARG A 64 4.56 -0.62 1.13
N THR A 65 5.34 -0.81 0.08
CA THR A 65 5.69 0.24 -0.88
C THR A 65 4.46 0.67 -1.70
N PRO A 66 4.50 1.83 -2.38
CA PRO A 66 3.42 2.25 -3.29
C PRO A 66 3.14 1.26 -4.43
N ARG A 67 4.13 0.43 -4.78
CA ARG A 67 3.99 -0.65 -5.77
C ARG A 67 3.42 -1.95 -5.19
N GLY A 68 2.95 -1.93 -3.94
CA GLY A 68 2.37 -3.08 -3.26
C GLY A 68 3.37 -4.09 -2.68
N ARG A 69 4.68 -3.95 -2.95
CA ARG A 69 5.71 -4.85 -2.40
C ARG A 69 5.93 -4.63 -0.91
N LEU A 70 6.13 -5.71 -0.16
CA LEU A 70 6.55 -5.67 1.23
C LEU A 70 8.08 -5.66 1.33
N VAL A 71 8.60 -4.75 2.13
CA VAL A 71 10.04 -4.59 2.36
C VAL A 71 10.31 -4.40 3.84
N LEU A 72 11.33 -5.11 4.34
CA LEU A 72 11.87 -4.88 5.67
C LEU A 72 12.87 -3.72 5.59
N VAL A 73 12.67 -2.68 6.39
CA VAL A 73 13.49 -1.46 6.40
C VAL A 73 13.98 -1.15 7.81
N SER A 74 14.96 -0.26 7.93
CA SER A 74 15.40 0.25 9.23
C SER A 74 14.27 0.96 9.98
N ALA A 75 14.35 0.98 11.32
CA ALA A 75 13.39 1.68 12.15
C ALA A 75 13.21 3.16 11.75
N ALA A 76 14.30 3.86 11.43
CA ALA A 76 14.25 5.26 11.02
C ALA A 76 13.44 5.46 9.71
N ARG A 77 13.64 4.57 8.72
CA ARG A 77 12.90 4.63 7.45
C ARG A 77 11.44 4.24 7.63
N GLY A 78 11.16 3.25 8.49
CA GLY A 78 9.81 2.89 8.88
C GLY A 78 9.07 4.04 9.56
N ARG A 79 9.72 4.74 10.50
CA ARG A 79 9.14 5.89 11.17
C ARG A 79 8.85 7.05 10.22
N ALA A 80 9.73 7.32 9.27
CA ALA A 80 9.46 8.31 8.23
C ALA A 80 8.20 7.97 7.39
N VAL A 81 7.89 6.69 7.18
CA VAL A 81 6.64 6.27 6.52
C VAL A 81 5.44 6.45 7.44
N TYR A 82 5.57 6.06 8.72
CA TYR A 82 4.53 6.23 9.73
C TYR A 82 4.11 7.70 9.92
N ASP A 83 5.09 8.61 9.96
CA ASP A 83 4.88 10.06 10.11
C ASP A 83 4.40 10.74 8.80
N GLY A 84 4.19 9.98 7.72
CA GLY A 84 3.80 10.52 6.41
C GLY A 84 4.91 11.26 5.66
N ARG A 85 6.16 11.24 6.15
CA ARG A 85 7.33 11.89 5.52
C ARG A 85 7.89 11.10 4.32
N ARG A 86 7.49 9.84 4.15
CA ARG A 86 7.85 8.98 3.01
C ARG A 86 6.66 8.17 2.51
N PRO A 87 6.57 7.94 1.19
CA PRO A 87 5.46 7.19 0.60
C PRO A 87 5.51 5.71 0.95
N GLY A 88 4.36 5.14 1.32
CA GLY A 88 4.19 3.74 1.69
C GLY A 88 3.19 3.59 2.83
N VAL A 89 3.00 2.36 3.29
CA VAL A 89 2.14 2.02 4.43
C VAL A 89 2.94 1.20 5.43
N LEU A 90 2.98 1.63 6.69
CA LEU A 90 3.53 0.83 7.77
C LEU A 90 2.63 -0.38 8.01
N VAL A 91 3.19 -1.58 7.97
CA VAL A 91 2.45 -2.83 8.20
C VAL A 91 2.73 -3.38 9.59
N ALA A 92 4.01 -3.34 10.03
CA ALA A 92 4.41 -3.82 11.33
C ALA A 92 5.73 -3.19 11.79
N VAL A 93 5.96 -3.18 13.10
CA VAL A 93 7.19 -2.73 13.73
C VAL A 93 7.93 -3.93 14.32
N CYS A 94 9.22 -4.04 14.04
CA CYS A 94 10.05 -5.19 14.37
C CYS A 94 11.07 -4.85 15.45
N THR A 95 11.21 -5.74 16.42
CA THR A 95 12.13 -5.57 17.56
C THR A 95 13.49 -6.23 17.34
N ARG A 96 13.63 -7.06 16.30
CA ARG A 96 14.91 -7.63 15.85
C ARG A 96 15.39 -6.96 14.57
N GLN A 97 16.69 -6.99 14.36
CA GLN A 97 17.35 -6.46 13.17
C GLN A 97 17.17 -7.47 12.00
N PRO A 98 17.02 -7.00 10.74
CA PRO A 98 17.26 -7.83 9.56
C PRO A 98 18.67 -8.43 9.56
#